data_AF-A0A5N5TER6-F1
#
_entry.id   AF-A0A5N5TER6-F1
#
_cell.length_a   1.000
_cell.length_b   1.000
_cell.length_c   1.000
_cell.angle_alpha   90.00
_cell.angle_beta   90.00
_cell.angle_gamma   90.00
#
_symmetry.space_group_name_H-M   'P 1'
#
loop_
_entity.id
_entity.type
_entity.pdbx_description
1 polymer ?
#
loop_
_entity_poly.entity_id
_entity_poly.type
_entity_poly.pdbx_seq_one_letter_code
_entity_poly.pdbx_strand_id
1 'polypeptide(L)'
;MSNPKESPKLLNFFIFHSKYGQREGYEHEKLLYYYPKNENLDTQVRNVGLAEAITRFASTFNKQEDCESLHTQKSHQVYYQAEPNIWMVM
;
A
#
# COMPACT_ATOMS: atom_id res chain seq x y z
N MET A 1 -31.40 7.09 -16.21
CA MET A 1 -31.17 5.70 -15.74
C MET A 1 -29.96 5.74 -14.83
N SER A 2 -30.14 5.52 -13.52
CA SER A 2 -29.02 5.47 -12.56
C SER A 2 -28.22 4.20 -12.80
N ASN A 3 -26.92 4.31 -13.04
CA ASN A 3 -26.03 3.15 -13.02
C ASN A 3 -26.21 2.42 -11.68
N PRO A 4 -26.30 1.08 -11.66
CA PRO A 4 -26.33 0.35 -10.40
C PRO A 4 -25.08 0.73 -9.61
N LYS A 5 -25.27 1.18 -8.36
CA LYS A 5 -24.16 1.44 -7.43
C LYS A 5 -23.44 0.11 -7.21
N GLU A 6 -22.28 -0.04 -7.84
CA GLU A 6 -21.44 -1.22 -7.64
C GLU A 6 -21.03 -1.31 -6.17
N SER A 7 -21.18 -2.49 -5.57
CA SER A 7 -20.70 -2.74 -4.20
C SER A 7 -19.18 -2.61 -4.15
N PRO A 8 -18.60 -2.03 -3.08
CA PRO A 8 -17.15 -1.98 -2.91
C PRO A 8 -16.53 -3.37 -3.03
N LYS A 9 -15.38 -3.45 -3.68
CA LYS A 9 -14.57 -4.67 -3.82
C LYS A 9 -13.14 -4.37 -3.38
N LEU A 10 -12.46 -5.39 -2.86
CA LEU A 10 -11.04 -5.30 -2.55
C LEU A 10 -10.26 -5.16 -3.85
N LEU A 11 -9.53 -4.05 -4.02
CA LEU A 11 -8.74 -3.77 -5.23
C LEU A 11 -7.39 -4.47 -5.18
N ASN A 12 -6.65 -4.27 -4.10
CA ASN A 12 -5.43 -4.97 -3.78
C ASN A 12 -5.28 -5.07 -2.26
N PHE A 13 -4.55 -6.08 -1.81
CA PHE A 13 -4.12 -6.19 -0.42
C PHE A 13 -2.70 -6.72 -0.41
N PHE A 14 -1.79 -6.01 0.27
CA PHE A 14 -0.39 -6.40 0.28
C PHE A 14 0.28 -6.11 1.62
N ILE A 15 1.32 -6.89 1.90
CA ILE A 15 2.15 -6.78 3.08
C ILE A 15 3.57 -6.51 2.61
N PHE A 16 4.22 -5.47 3.14
CA PHE A 16 5.61 -5.16 2.80
C PHE A 16 6.46 -4.80 4.01
N HIS A 17 7.76 -5.05 3.91
CA HIS A 17 8.77 -4.66 4.88
C HIS A 17 9.58 -3.45 4.39
N SER A 18 9.42 -2.29 5.03
CA SER A 18 9.97 -1.00 4.54
C SER A 18 11.50 -0.91 4.51
N LYS A 19 12.21 -1.83 5.18
CA LYS A 19 13.68 -1.91 5.17
C LYS A 19 14.28 -2.96 4.24
N TYR A 20 13.48 -3.81 3.60
CA TYR A 20 14.01 -4.76 2.60
C TYR A 20 14.17 -4.08 1.26
N GLY A 21 14.88 -4.68 0.28
CA GLY A 21 14.93 -4.16 -1.09
C GLY A 21 15.36 -2.69 -1.22
N GLN A 22 16.31 -2.21 -0.40
CA GLN A 22 16.77 -0.81 -0.42
C GLN A 22 17.72 -0.49 -1.58
N ARG A 23 18.16 -1.52 -2.31
CA ARG A 23 19.07 -1.39 -3.45
C ARG A 23 18.25 -1.28 -4.72
N GLU A 24 18.72 -0.45 -5.65
CA GLU A 24 18.12 -0.32 -6.97
C GLU A 24 18.04 -1.69 -7.66
N GLY A 25 16.85 -2.04 -8.15
CA GLY A 25 16.53 -3.32 -8.77
C GLY A 25 16.11 -4.44 -7.81
N TYR A 26 16.14 -4.20 -6.49
CA TYR A 26 15.75 -5.17 -5.46
C TYR A 26 14.44 -4.79 -4.75
N GLU A 27 13.68 -3.84 -5.27
CA GLU A 27 12.47 -3.30 -4.62
C GLU A 27 11.42 -4.38 -4.36
N HIS A 28 11.36 -5.41 -5.22
CA HIS A 28 10.47 -6.55 -5.07
C HIS A 28 10.70 -7.33 -3.76
N GLU A 29 11.91 -7.29 -3.18
CA GLU A 29 12.21 -7.95 -1.89
C GLU A 29 11.47 -7.31 -0.71
N LYS A 30 10.94 -6.08 -0.87
CA LYS A 30 10.06 -5.47 0.14
C LYS A 30 8.77 -6.26 0.32
N LEU A 31 8.30 -6.94 -0.71
CA LEU A 31 6.98 -7.52 -0.74
C LEU A 31 6.95 -8.89 -0.05
N LEU A 32 6.16 -9.00 1.02
CA LEU A 32 5.97 -10.24 1.77
C LEU A 32 4.74 -11.02 1.29
N TYR A 33 3.72 -10.29 0.83
CA TYR A 33 2.47 -10.87 0.31
C TYR A 33 1.76 -9.89 -0.62
N TYR A 34 1.09 -10.40 -1.64
CA TYR A 34 0.22 -9.60 -2.52
C TYR A 34 -1.02 -10.38 -2.96
N TYR A 35 -2.16 -9.70 -2.93
CA TYR A 35 -3.43 -10.14 -3.50
C TYR A 35 -4.00 -9.03 -4.40
N PRO A 36 -4.53 -9.38 -5.59
CA PRO A 36 -4.65 -10.73 -6.14
C PRO A 36 -3.29 -11.26 -6.66
N LYS A 37 -3.06 -12.58 -6.52
CA LYS A 37 -1.75 -13.21 -6.79
C LYS A 37 -1.30 -13.17 -8.25
N ASN A 38 -2.23 -12.93 -9.17
CA ASN A 38 -2.00 -12.88 -10.62
C ASN A 38 -1.64 -11.46 -11.11
N GLU A 39 -1.54 -10.47 -10.22
CA GLU A 39 -1.07 -9.14 -10.57
C GLU A 39 0.40 -9.18 -11.03
N ASN A 40 0.78 -8.34 -11.99
CA ASN A 40 2.17 -8.32 -12.47
C ASN A 40 3.13 -7.69 -11.43
N LEU A 41 4.37 -8.18 -11.39
CA LEU A 41 5.36 -7.76 -10.38
C LEU A 41 5.60 -6.23 -10.39
N ASP A 42 5.68 -5.63 -11.58
CA ASP A 42 5.88 -4.18 -11.72
C ASP A 42 4.77 -3.36 -11.04
N THR A 43 3.52 -3.82 -11.13
CA THR A 43 2.38 -3.19 -10.46
C THR A 43 2.44 -3.42 -8.95
N GLN A 44 2.85 -4.61 -8.51
CA GLN A 44 3.02 -4.89 -7.08
C GLN A 44 4.09 -3.97 -6.47
N VAL A 45 5.25 -3.85 -7.11
CA VAL A 45 6.35 -2.96 -6.70
C VAL A 45 5.91 -1.50 -6.72
N ARG A 46 5.20 -1.06 -7.77
CA ARG A 46 4.65 0.31 -7.85
C ARG A 46 3.70 0.62 -6.70
N ASN A 47 2.84 -0.32 -6.33
CA ASN A 47 1.88 -0.12 -5.23
C ASN A 47 2.58 -0.04 -3.87
N VAL A 48 3.60 -0.88 -3.64
CA VAL A 48 4.47 -0.78 -2.44
C VAL A 48 5.18 0.58 -2.39
N GLY A 49 5.79 1.01 -3.51
CA GLY A 49 6.49 2.29 -3.58
C GLY A 49 5.57 3.48 -3.29
N LEU A 50 4.33 3.45 -3.81
CA LEU A 50 3.34 4.48 -3.53
C LEU A 50 2.95 4.51 -2.04
N ALA A 51 2.62 3.36 -1.44
CA ALA A 51 2.24 3.29 -0.03
C ALA A 51 3.38 3.74 0.90
N GLU A 52 4.61 3.32 0.59
CA GLU A 52 5.80 3.73 1.33
C GLU A 52 6.07 5.24 1.21
N ALA A 53 5.92 5.81 0.01
CA ALA A 53 6.08 7.24 -0.20
C ALA A 53 5.04 8.05 0.58
N ILE A 54 3.77 7.61 0.59
CA ILE A 54 2.68 8.29 1.29
C ILE A 54 2.85 8.24 2.80
N THR A 55 3.11 7.06 3.37
CA THR A 55 3.33 6.90 4.81
C THR A 55 4.54 7.72 5.29
N ARG A 56 5.65 7.68 4.54
CA ARG A 56 6.83 8.52 4.82
C ARG A 56 6.52 10.01 4.70
N PHE A 57 5.84 10.44 3.64
CA PHE A 57 5.47 11.84 3.43
C PHE A 57 4.59 12.35 4.56
N ALA A 58 3.53 11.61 4.94
CA ALA A 58 2.66 11.98 6.05
C ALA A 58 3.43 12.10 7.38
N SER A 59 4.38 11.20 7.64
CA SER A 59 5.21 11.24 8.85
C SER A 59 6.07 12.50 8.99
N THR A 60 6.33 13.21 7.88
CA THR A 60 7.06 14.48 7.93
C THR A 60 6.24 15.59 8.60
N PHE A 61 4.91 15.48 8.59
CA PHE A 61 3.98 16.46 9.17
C PHE A 61 3.38 16.01 10.50
N ASN A 62 3.24 14.71 10.73
CA ASN A 62 2.80 14.14 12.00
C ASN A 62 3.77 13.03 12.45
N LYS A 63 4.54 13.30 13.52
CA LYS A 63 5.51 12.35 14.08
C LYS A 63 4.94 11.45 15.17
N GLN A 64 3.72 11.72 15.61
CA GLN A 64 3.10 11.02 16.74
C GLN A 64 2.30 9.80 16.27
N GLU A 65 1.72 9.87 15.08
CA GLU A 65 0.81 8.86 14.54
C GLU A 65 1.11 8.59 13.06
N ASP A 66 0.90 7.34 12.65
CA ASP A 66 1.03 6.91 11.26
C ASP A 66 -0.18 7.37 10.43
N CYS A 67 0.00 7.47 9.11
CA CYS A 67 -1.11 7.67 8.19
C CYS A 67 -2.00 6.43 8.18
N GLU A 68 -3.29 6.58 8.54
CA GLU A 68 -4.22 5.45 8.61
C GLU A 68 -4.94 5.17 7.29
N SER A 69 -5.22 6.21 6.50
CA SER A 69 -5.94 6.04 5.23
C SER A 69 -5.71 7.16 4.22
N LEU A 70 -5.93 6.81 2.94
CA LEU A 70 -5.97 7.71 1.81
C LEU A 70 -7.28 7.52 1.05
N HIS A 71 -8.10 8.56 1.02
CA HIS A 71 -9.32 8.59 0.24
C HIS A 71 -9.09 9.30 -1.11
N THR A 72 -9.46 8.63 -2.20
CA THR A 72 -9.46 9.20 -3.55
C THR A 72 -10.89 9.23 -4.10
N GLN A 73 -11.08 9.83 -5.28
CA GLN A 73 -12.39 9.82 -5.94
C GLN A 73 -12.93 8.41 -6.24
N LYS A 74 -12.05 7.41 -6.37
CA LYS A 74 -12.41 6.06 -6.83
C LYS A 74 -12.12 4.95 -5.83
N SER A 75 -11.26 5.19 -4.85
CA SER A 75 -10.79 4.16 -3.91
C SER A 75 -10.56 4.76 -2.53
N HIS A 76 -10.62 3.89 -1.53
CA HIS A 76 -10.21 4.19 -0.17
C HIS A 76 -9.14 3.18 0.20
N GLN A 77 -7.92 3.64 0.43
CA GLN A 77 -6.79 2.82 0.81
C GLN A 77 -6.53 3.00 2.32
N VAL A 78 -6.27 1.92 3.03
CA VAL A 78 -6.00 1.88 4.47
C VAL A 78 -4.58 1.36 4.68
N TYR A 79 -3.85 1.98 5.60
CA TYR A 79 -2.49 1.60 5.96
C TYR A 79 -2.46 1.20 7.44
N TYR A 80 -1.80 0.08 7.73
CA TYR A 80 -1.66 -0.41 9.09
C TYR A 80 -0.25 -0.94 9.31
N GLN A 81 0.46 -0.40 10.29
CA GLN A 81 1.77 -0.91 10.70
C GLN A 81 1.56 -2.01 11.76
N ALA A 82 1.57 -3.28 11.30
CA ALA A 82 1.35 -4.43 12.18
C ALA A 82 2.51 -4.64 13.16
N GLU A 83 3.74 -4.38 12.70
CA GLU A 83 4.97 -4.40 13.49
C GLU A 83 5.93 -3.32 12.96
N PRO A 84 6.97 -2.91 13.70
CA PRO A 84 7.94 -1.95 13.21
C PRO A 84 8.50 -2.35 11.84
N ASN A 85 8.28 -1.50 10.84
CA ASN A 85 8.66 -1.70 9.42
C ASN A 85 7.80 -2.70 8.63
N ILE A 86 6.83 -3.38 9.22
CA ILE A 86 5.90 -4.28 8.51
C ILE A 86 4.55 -3.57 8.35
N TRP A 87 4.18 -3.37 7.09
CA TRP A 87 2.98 -2.64 6.72
C TRP A 87 2.00 -3.54 5.99
N MET A 88 0.72 -3.39 6.33
CA MET A 88 -0.42 -3.97 5.64
C MET A 88 -1.19 -2.85 4.95
N VAL A 89 -1.53 -3.03 3.67
CA VAL A 89 -2.22 -2.02 2.87
C VAL A 89 -3.36 -2.64 2.08
N MET A 90 -4.54 -2.00 2.08
CA MET A 90 -5.74 -2.45 1.34
C MET A 90 -6.60 -1.31 0.81
#